data_AF-A0A8T7FJX0-F1
#
_entry.id   AF-A0A8T7FJX0-F1
#
_cell.length_a   1.000
_cell.length_b   1.000
_cell.length_c   1.000
_cell.angle_alpha   90.00
_cell.angle_beta   90.00
_cell.angle_gamma   90.00
#
_symmetry.space_group_name_H-M   'P 1'
#
loop_
_entity.id
_entity.type
_entity.pdbx_description
1 polymer ?
#
loop_
_entity_poly.entity_id
_entity_poly.type
_entity_poly.pdbx_seq_one_letter_code
_entity_poly.pdbx_strand_id
1 'polypeptide(L)' 'DLSSAPAAPRSDDDVEALIAARRKARKEKSGGFCPRCGKPVLASDRFCPHCGKSIA' A
#
# COMPACT_ATOMS: atom_id res chain seq x y z
N ASP A 1 -0.08 31.55 20.30
CA ASP A 1 0.64 30.27 20.28
C ASP A 1 -0.39 29.14 20.22
N LEU A 2 -0.65 28.61 19.03
CA LEU A 2 -1.20 27.26 18.75
C LEU A 2 -1.34 27.17 17.21
N SER A 3 -0.27 26.74 16.54
CA SER A 3 -0.03 25.36 16.14
C SER A 3 -0.74 24.99 14.84
N SER A 4 0.06 25.11 13.79
CA SER A 4 -0.12 24.61 12.43
C SER A 4 -0.69 23.18 12.40
N ALA A 5 -1.83 22.99 11.74
CA ALA A 5 -2.31 21.69 11.31
C ALA A 5 -2.60 21.77 9.80
N PRO A 6 -1.94 20.97 8.93
CA PRO A 6 -2.33 20.91 7.53
C PRO A 6 -3.71 20.24 7.45
N ALA A 7 -4.62 20.92 6.75
CA ALA A 7 -6.05 20.65 6.66
C ALA A 7 -6.39 19.16 6.52
N ALA A 8 -7.15 18.65 7.48
CA ALA A 8 -7.86 17.38 7.35
C ALA A 8 -8.80 17.44 6.12
N PRO A 9 -8.99 16.33 5.39
CA PRO A 9 -9.95 16.25 4.28
C PRO A 9 -11.33 16.69 4.79
N ARG A 10 -11.96 17.63 4.09
CA ARG A 10 -13.04 18.46 4.63
C ARG A 10 -14.44 17.84 4.47
N SER A 11 -14.51 16.60 3.97
CA SER A 11 -15.72 15.78 3.81
C SER A 11 -15.36 14.30 3.62
N ASP A 12 -16.29 13.39 3.89
CA ASP A 12 -16.15 11.95 3.57
C ASP A 12 -15.86 11.71 2.08
N ASP A 13 -16.43 12.53 1.20
CA ASP A 13 -16.17 12.50 -0.25
C ASP A 13 -14.69 12.79 -0.57
N ASP A 14 -14.06 13.75 0.11
CA ASP A 14 -12.63 14.05 -0.07
C ASP A 14 -11.75 12.88 0.38
N VAL A 15 -12.09 12.23 1.50
CA VAL A 15 -11.38 11.05 2.00
C VAL A 15 -11.48 9.92 0.98
N GLU A 16 -12.69 9.66 0.47
CA GLU A 16 -12.93 8.61 -0.50
C GLU A 16 -12.17 8.85 -1.81
N ALA A 17 -12.16 10.11 -2.30
CA ALA A 17 -11.41 10.51 -3.48
C ALA A 17 -9.90 10.29 -3.31
N LEU A 18 -9.34 10.61 -2.14
CA LEU A 18 -7.91 10.41 -1.84
C LEU A 18 -7.55 8.91 -1.81
N ILE A 19 -8.40 8.07 -1.22
CA ILE A 19 -8.21 6.61 -1.21
C ILE A 19 -8.28 6.05 -2.63
N ALA A 20 -9.25 6.48 -3.43
CA ALA A 20 -9.41 6.05 -4.82
C ALA A 20 -8.20 6.44 -5.67
N ALA A 21 -7.70 7.66 -5.54
CA ALA A 21 -6.50 8.14 -6.21
C ALA A 21 -5.26 7.31 -5.83
N ARG A 22 -5.09 7.02 -4.53
CA ARG A 22 -3.99 6.18 -4.03
C ARG A 22 -4.05 4.76 -4.57
N ARG A 23 -5.25 4.15 -4.62
CA ARG A 23 -5.47 2.80 -5.19
C ARG A 23 -5.18 2.77 -6.69
N LYS A 24 -5.57 3.80 -7.45
CA LYS A 24 -5.23 3.93 -8.88
C LYS A 24 -3.72 4.04 -9.10
N ALA A 25 -3.04 4.86 -8.30
CA ALA A 25 -1.59 5.05 -8.42
C ALA A 25 -0.79 3.80 -8.01
N ARG A 26 -1.30 3.01 -7.05
CA ARG A 26 -0.63 1.81 -6.52
C ARG A 26 -1.13 0.50 -7.15
N LYS A 27 -1.40 0.47 -8.45
CA LYS A 27 -1.59 -0.79 -9.16
C LYS A 27 -0.21 -1.45 -9.37
N GLU A 28 0.32 -1.99 -8.28
CA GLU A 28 1.67 -2.55 -8.23
C GLU A 28 1.77 -3.80 -9.10
N LYS A 29 2.91 -3.93 -9.78
CA LYS A 29 3.23 -5.06 -10.66
C LYS A 29 3.42 -6.32 -9.81
N SER A 30 2.88 -7.44 -10.28
CA SER A 30 3.13 -8.76 -9.69
C SER A 30 4.64 -9.01 -9.64
N GLY A 31 5.18 -9.25 -8.44
CA GLY A 31 6.59 -9.52 -8.19
C GLY A 31 6.97 -10.99 -8.38
N GLY A 32 6.09 -11.79 -8.98
CA GLY A 32 6.25 -13.23 -9.14
C GLY A 32 5.75 -14.01 -7.93
N PHE A 33 6.48 -15.07 -7.58
CA PHE A 33 6.12 -16.00 -6.50
C PHE A 33 7.21 -16.04 -5.44
N CYS A 34 6.80 -16.16 -4.18
CA CYS A 34 7.72 -16.31 -3.06
C CYS A 34 8.55 -17.60 -3.21
N PRO A 35 9.89 -17.54 -3.17
CA PRO A 35 10.75 -18.72 -3.31
C PRO A 35 10.66 -19.68 -2.12
N ARG A 36 10.02 -19.28 -1.02
CA ARG A 36 9.90 -20.08 0.21
C ARG A 36 8.59 -20.85 0.31
N CYS A 37 7.48 -20.29 -0.18
CA CYS A 37 6.15 -20.90 -0.05
C CYS A 37 5.38 -21.00 -1.37
N GLY A 38 5.92 -20.47 -2.47
CA GLY A 38 5.32 -20.55 -3.80
C GLY A 38 4.10 -19.64 -4.03
N LYS A 39 3.69 -18.84 -3.04
CA LYS A 39 2.52 -17.96 -3.16
C LYS A 39 2.88 -16.65 -3.88
N PRO A 40 1.93 -16.01 -4.58
CA PRO A 40 2.20 -14.77 -5.30
C PRO A 40 2.61 -13.65 -4.34
N VAL A 41 3.52 -12.79 -4.80
CA VAL A 41 4.02 -11.64 -4.06
C VAL A 41 4.02 -10.41 -4.97
N LEU A 42 3.93 -9.21 -4.39
CA LEU A 42 4.08 -7.96 -5.12
C LEU A 42 5.55 -7.59 -5.25
N ALA A 43 5.92 -6.85 -6.30
CA ALA A 43 7.30 -6.42 -6.50
C ALA A 43 7.81 -5.46 -5.41
N SER A 44 6.90 -4.84 -4.66
CA SER A 44 7.17 -3.97 -3.52
C SER A 44 7.29 -4.70 -2.19
N ASP A 45 6.88 -5.98 -2.13
CA ASP A 45 6.89 -6.74 -0.89
C ASP A 45 8.33 -7.04 -0.47
N ARG A 46 8.74 -6.56 0.70
CA ARG A 46 10.02 -6.95 1.30
C ARG A 46 9.93 -8.28 2.06
N PHE A 47 8.73 -8.63 2.51
CA PHE A 47 8.40 -9.86 3.23
C PHE A 47 7.15 -10.48 2.62
N CYS A 48 7.11 -11.82 2.57
CA CYS A 48 5.96 -12.53 2.04
C CYS A 48 4.74 -12.36 2.94
N PRO A 49 3.61 -11.82 2.42
CA PRO A 49 2.40 -11.63 3.23
C PRO A 49 1.75 -12.94 3.66
N HIS A 50 2.17 -14.07 3.08
CA HIS A 50 1.60 -15.38 3.36
C HIS A 50 2.43 -16.26 4.31
N CYS A 51 3.75 -16.06 4.39
CA CYS A 51 4.64 -16.87 5.23
C CYS A 51 5.58 -16.04 6.12
N GLY A 52 5.58 -14.71 5.99
CA GLY A 52 6.37 -13.79 6.81
C GLY A 52 7.87 -13.76 6.50
N LYS A 53 8.37 -14.61 5.59
CA LYS A 53 9.80 -14.66 5.26
C LYS A 53 10.18 -13.55 4.28
N SER A 54 11.39 -13.01 4.41
CA SER A 54 11.92 -11.99 3.49
C SER A 54 11.99 -12.53 2.05
N ILE A 55 11.70 -11.67 1.08
CA ILE A 55 11.73 -11.98 -0.36
C ILE A 55 12.95 -11.31 -1.03
N ALA A 56 14.04 -11.18 -0.27
CA ALA A 56 15.33 -10.73 -0.79
C ALA A 56 16.03 -11.85 -1.56
#